data_AF-A0A3C2E6N5-F1
#
_entry.id   AF-A0A3C2E6N5-F1
#
_cell.length_a   1.000
_cell.length_b   1.000
_cell.length_c   1.000
_cell.angle_alpha   90.00
_cell.angle_beta   90.00
_cell.angle_gamma   90.00
#
_symmetry.space_group_name_H-M   'P 1'
#
loop_
_entity.id
_entity.type
_entity.pdbx_description
1 polymer ?
#
loop_
_entity_poly.entity_id
_entity_poly.type
_entity_poly.pdbx_seq_one_letter_code
_entity_poly.pdbx_strand_id
1 'polypeptide(L)'
;MFVRVLSGGFGLIVLFFLAFVANAQETATSGSEIRTLSDLDPSANSRLISAGSSSQILDFRLPPNISAQSARLALAVRGTAASQGELSVTVNGQPAGQIIVRATENSVIDIPGDMLQSGANTVSLTANAADGDWLVDGRRSRLQVNFIRARRPATLGEVEEALAADFGAIRRVAIEDTRGPRAVEALAAQAIALRAGRVPLFTHDRSGADLYLVFESGGDLGLTGPEVVLDVTDGVGIHVRGRNATETEAAAR
;
A
#
# COMPACT_ATOMS: atom_id res chain seq x y z
N MET A 1 -28.62 -71.87 -44.59
CA MET A 1 -30.00 -71.56 -44.15
C MET A 1 -29.87 -70.58 -42.98
N PHE A 2 -30.35 -69.34 -43.17
CA PHE A 2 -30.32 -68.15 -42.28
C PHE A 2 -28.92 -67.62 -41.85
N VAL A 3 -28.62 -66.32 -41.65
CA VAL A 3 -29.16 -64.98 -41.98
C VAL A 3 -28.00 -63.99 -41.71
N ARG A 4 -27.89 -62.90 -42.48
CA ARG A 4 -27.00 -61.75 -42.19
C ARG A 4 -27.61 -60.86 -41.11
N VAL A 5 -26.83 -60.38 -40.11
CA VAL A 5 -26.99 -59.02 -39.53
C VAL A 5 -25.67 -58.47 -38.95
N LEU A 6 -25.33 -57.28 -39.47
CA LEU A 6 -24.59 -56.08 -39.02
C LEU A 6 -23.42 -56.05 -38.00
N SER A 7 -22.54 -55.13 -38.39
CA SER A 7 -21.41 -54.40 -37.80
C SER A 7 -21.66 -53.55 -36.55
N GLY A 8 -20.55 -53.28 -35.83
CA GLY A 8 -20.31 -52.15 -34.89
C GLY A 8 -19.73 -52.69 -33.57
N GLY A 9 -18.47 -52.50 -33.16
CA GLY A 9 -17.52 -51.42 -33.38
C GLY A 9 -17.60 -50.43 -32.22
N PHE A 10 -16.79 -50.56 -31.16
CA PHE A 10 -16.38 -49.45 -30.28
C PHE A 10 -15.15 -49.85 -29.44
N GLY A 11 -14.04 -49.13 -29.66
CA GLY A 11 -12.80 -49.25 -28.91
C GLY A 11 -12.86 -48.44 -27.61
N LEU A 12 -12.26 -49.00 -26.56
CA LEU A 12 -12.12 -48.39 -25.24
C LEU A 12 -10.86 -47.52 -25.22
N ILE A 13 -11.00 -46.20 -25.22
CA ILE A 13 -9.92 -45.25 -24.93
C ILE A 13 -10.13 -44.76 -23.50
N VAL A 14 -9.23 -45.15 -22.60
CA VAL A 14 -9.18 -44.64 -21.22
C VAL A 14 -8.44 -43.30 -21.25
N LEU A 15 -9.17 -42.20 -21.02
CA LEU A 15 -8.58 -40.88 -20.84
C LEU A 15 -8.19 -40.70 -19.35
N PHE A 16 -6.90 -40.58 -19.09
CA PHE A 16 -6.38 -40.08 -17.81
C PHE A 16 -6.63 -38.56 -17.75
N PHE A 17 -7.55 -38.11 -16.90
CA PHE A 17 -7.65 -36.70 -16.54
C PHE A 17 -6.59 -36.39 -15.47
N LEU A 18 -5.47 -35.79 -15.87
CA LEU A 18 -4.61 -35.04 -14.95
C LEU A 18 -5.35 -33.76 -14.55
N ALA A 19 -5.82 -33.70 -13.31
CA ALA A 19 -6.27 -32.45 -12.71
C ALA A 19 -5.05 -31.54 -12.53
N PHE A 20 -4.91 -30.53 -13.38
CA PHE A 20 -4.07 -29.39 -13.08
C PHE A 20 -4.72 -28.64 -11.92
N VAL A 21 -4.12 -28.71 -10.73
CA VAL A 21 -4.35 -27.70 -9.70
C VAL A 21 -3.69 -26.43 -10.23
N ALA A 22 -4.48 -25.57 -10.85
CA ALA A 22 -4.07 -24.22 -11.17
C ALA A 22 -3.87 -23.48 -9.84
N ASN A 23 -2.64 -23.46 -9.33
CA ASN A 23 -2.25 -22.43 -8.37
C ASN A 23 -2.42 -21.10 -9.11
N ALA A 24 -3.45 -20.34 -8.75
CA ALA A 24 -3.56 -18.95 -9.18
C ALA A 24 -2.33 -18.23 -8.61
N GLN A 25 -1.28 -18.08 -9.42
CA GLN A 25 -0.18 -17.19 -9.09
C GLN A 25 -0.77 -15.80 -8.98
N GLU A 26 -0.89 -15.33 -7.75
CA GLU A 26 -1.19 -13.96 -7.45
C GLU A 26 -0.22 -13.09 -8.25
N THR A 27 -0.76 -12.35 -9.22
CA THR A 27 0.09 -11.63 -10.18
C THR A 27 0.69 -10.43 -9.47
N ALA A 28 1.96 -10.56 -9.11
CA ALA A 28 2.71 -9.50 -8.45
C ALA A 28 2.63 -8.23 -9.29
N THR A 29 2.08 -7.15 -8.73
CA THR A 29 1.85 -5.90 -9.44
C THR A 29 2.89 -4.87 -9.03
N SER A 30 3.67 -4.36 -9.98
CA SER A 30 4.63 -3.28 -9.73
C SER A 30 3.94 -1.93 -9.61
N GLY A 31 4.38 -1.10 -8.66
CA GLY A 31 3.91 0.26 -8.46
C GLY A 31 5.07 1.24 -8.25
N SER A 32 4.81 2.51 -8.55
CA SER A 32 5.73 3.61 -8.28
C SER A 32 4.94 4.82 -7.79
N GLU A 33 5.31 5.35 -6.63
CA GLU A 33 4.63 6.47 -6.00
C GLU A 33 5.60 7.56 -5.60
N ILE A 34 5.20 8.82 -5.80
CA ILE A 34 5.99 10.01 -5.48
C ILE A 34 5.23 10.86 -4.47
N ARG A 35 5.95 11.35 -3.46
CA ARG A 35 5.44 12.26 -2.42
C ARG A 35 6.44 13.37 -2.17
N THR A 36 5.94 14.56 -1.83
CA THR A 36 6.82 15.60 -1.26
C THR A 36 7.09 15.27 0.20
N LEU A 37 8.23 15.74 0.72
CA LEU A 37 8.54 15.54 2.14
C LEU A 37 7.53 16.27 3.03
N SER A 38 7.04 17.44 2.59
CA SER A 38 5.99 18.18 3.30
C SER A 38 4.63 17.48 3.35
N ASP A 39 4.32 16.59 2.39
CA ASP A 39 3.08 15.81 2.41
C ASP A 39 3.16 14.65 3.42
N LEU A 40 4.37 14.11 3.63
CA LEU A 40 4.63 13.01 4.56
C LEU A 40 4.76 13.53 5.99
N ASP A 41 5.43 14.66 6.16
CA ASP A 41 5.61 15.35 7.42
C ASP A 41 5.45 16.87 7.19
N PRO A 42 4.31 17.49 7.59
CA PRO A 42 4.12 18.93 7.47
C PRO A 42 5.19 19.76 8.20
N SER A 43 5.86 19.20 9.22
CA SER A 43 6.97 19.86 9.91
C SER A 43 8.25 19.91 9.05
N ALA A 44 8.36 19.07 8.02
CA ALA A 44 9.48 19.03 7.09
C ALA A 44 9.49 20.15 6.04
N ASN A 45 8.56 21.12 6.09
CA ASN A 45 8.51 22.26 5.15
C ASN A 45 9.86 22.96 4.98
N SER A 46 10.61 23.13 6.07
CA SER A 46 11.97 23.68 6.07
C SER A 46 12.73 23.06 7.23
N ARG A 47 13.76 22.27 6.94
CA ARG A 47 14.54 21.57 7.96
C ARG A 47 16.00 21.99 7.94
N LEU A 48 16.51 22.48 9.07
CA LEU A 48 17.93 22.78 9.24
C LEU A 48 18.69 21.50 9.61
N ILE A 49 19.81 21.28 8.94
CA ILE A 49 20.81 20.27 9.25
C ILE A 49 22.05 21.04 9.69
N SER A 50 22.32 20.98 10.99
CA SER A 50 23.50 21.64 11.56
C SER A 50 24.77 20.88 11.20
N ALA A 51 25.84 21.62 10.93
CA ALA A 51 27.16 21.08 10.64
C ALA A 51 27.60 20.05 11.69
N GLY A 52 28.05 18.87 11.26
CA GLY A 52 28.51 17.80 12.14
C GLY A 52 27.42 17.10 12.96
N SER A 53 26.14 17.42 12.71
CA SER A 53 25.00 16.85 13.42
C SER A 53 24.11 16.02 12.47
N SER A 54 23.52 14.96 13.02
CA SER A 54 22.50 14.17 12.32
C SER A 54 21.11 14.75 12.58
N SER A 55 20.29 14.85 11.53
CA SER A 55 18.89 15.26 11.60
C SER A 55 18.03 14.28 10.84
N GLN A 56 17.06 13.67 11.51
CA GLN A 56 16.03 12.86 10.87
C GLN A 56 15.16 13.75 10.00
N ILE A 57 15.11 13.56 8.69
CA ILE A 57 14.39 14.49 7.80
C ILE A 57 13.02 13.98 7.37
N LEU A 58 12.75 12.70 7.54
CA LEU A 58 11.57 12.06 7.02
C LEU A 58 11.26 10.77 7.77
N ASP A 59 10.00 10.61 8.11
CA ASP A 59 9.41 9.33 8.49
C ASP A 59 8.35 8.95 7.46
N PHE A 60 8.26 7.67 7.13
CA PHE A 60 7.21 7.15 6.25
C PHE A 60 6.93 5.68 6.53
N ARG A 61 5.75 5.21 6.11
CA ARG A 61 5.31 3.82 6.32
C ARG A 61 5.07 3.10 5.01
N LEU A 62 5.56 1.85 4.95
CA LEU A 62 5.27 0.89 3.88
C LEU A 62 4.38 -0.22 4.44
N PRO A 63 3.37 -0.70 3.72
CA PRO A 63 2.51 -1.75 4.21
C PRO A 63 3.17 -3.14 4.10
N PRO A 64 2.73 -4.11 4.92
CA PRO A 64 3.34 -5.45 4.97
C PRO A 64 3.10 -6.31 3.73
N ASN A 65 2.19 -5.89 2.86
CA ASN A 65 1.81 -6.62 1.65
C ASN A 65 2.56 -6.15 0.39
N ILE A 66 3.48 -5.20 0.51
CA ILE A 66 4.38 -4.79 -0.56
C ILE A 66 5.84 -5.14 -0.23
N SER A 67 6.63 -5.36 -1.28
CA SER A 67 8.08 -5.46 -1.23
C SER A 67 8.69 -4.26 -1.94
N ALA A 68 9.41 -3.43 -1.21
CA ALA A 68 10.12 -2.28 -1.78
C ALA A 68 11.26 -2.77 -2.68
N GLN A 69 11.36 -2.18 -3.87
CA GLN A 69 12.40 -2.49 -4.85
C GLN A 69 13.52 -1.46 -4.83
N SER A 70 13.14 -0.19 -4.68
CA SER A 70 14.06 0.94 -4.54
C SER A 70 13.30 2.18 -4.08
N ALA A 71 14.02 3.14 -3.52
CA ALA A 71 13.53 4.49 -3.38
C ALA A 71 14.52 5.48 -4.00
N ARG A 72 14.00 6.64 -4.43
CA ARG A 72 14.80 7.75 -4.94
C ARG A 72 14.44 8.99 -4.14
N LEU A 73 15.42 9.53 -3.44
CA LEU A 73 15.28 10.74 -2.65
C LEU A 73 15.91 11.91 -3.42
N ALA A 74 15.06 12.85 -3.84
CA ALA A 74 15.48 14.09 -4.47
C ALA A 74 15.36 15.23 -3.45
N LEU A 75 16.48 15.84 -3.08
CA LEU A 75 16.56 16.87 -2.07
C LEU A 75 16.78 18.24 -2.71
N ALA A 76 15.91 19.18 -2.36
CA ALA A 76 16.12 20.60 -2.61
C ALA A 76 16.78 21.20 -1.36
N VAL A 77 18.08 21.49 -1.44
CA VAL A 77 18.83 22.02 -0.31
C VAL A 77 19.52 23.33 -0.67
N ARG A 78 19.74 24.14 0.35
CA ARG A 78 20.48 25.41 0.26
C ARG A 78 21.45 25.49 1.44
N GLY A 79 22.72 25.71 1.15
CA GLY A 79 23.71 25.97 2.19
C GLY A 79 23.52 27.39 2.74
N THR A 80 23.76 27.58 4.04
CA THR A 80 23.70 28.91 4.65
C THR A 80 24.91 29.76 4.30
N ALA A 81 26.07 29.12 4.11
CA ALA A 81 27.33 29.76 3.73
C ALA A 81 28.03 29.08 2.54
N ALA A 82 27.78 27.78 2.32
CA ALA A 82 28.41 27.00 1.25
C ALA A 82 27.51 26.89 0.01
N SER A 83 28.12 26.95 -1.18
CA SER A 83 27.44 26.71 -2.46
C SER A 83 27.41 25.23 -2.87
N GLN A 84 28.30 24.42 -2.27
CA GLN A 84 28.39 22.97 -2.43
C GLN A 84 28.83 22.33 -1.11
N GLY A 85 28.41 21.10 -0.85
CA GLY A 85 28.86 20.28 0.28
C GLY A 85 28.51 18.82 0.10
N GLU A 86 28.67 18.05 1.16
CA GLU A 86 28.36 16.63 1.22
C GLU A 86 27.42 16.33 2.38
N LEU A 87 26.34 15.62 2.09
CA LEU A 87 25.45 15.06 3.09
C LEU A 87 25.57 13.54 3.09
N SER A 88 25.78 12.96 4.27
CA SER A 88 25.66 11.51 4.45
C SER A 88 24.21 11.16 4.73
N VAL A 89 23.70 10.14 4.06
CA VAL A 89 22.32 9.67 4.17
C VAL A 89 22.29 8.35 4.91
N THR A 90 21.44 8.27 5.93
CA THR A 90 21.14 7.01 6.61
C THR A 90 19.65 6.69 6.50
N VAL A 91 19.34 5.41 6.35
CA VAL A 91 17.98 4.88 6.28
C VAL A 91 17.86 3.81 7.34
N ASN A 92 16.89 3.94 8.25
CA ASN A 92 16.71 3.02 9.38
C ASN A 92 18.00 2.84 10.21
N GLY A 93 18.78 3.92 10.34
CA GLY A 93 20.07 3.92 11.04
C GLY A 93 21.24 3.30 10.26
N GLN A 94 21.02 2.74 9.07
CA GLN A 94 22.06 2.16 8.22
C GLN A 94 22.56 3.16 7.18
N PRO A 95 23.87 3.20 6.86
CA PRO A 95 24.41 4.08 5.81
C PRO A 95 23.85 3.71 4.44
N ALA A 96 23.15 4.65 3.80
CA ALA A 96 22.62 4.48 2.44
C ALA A 96 23.58 5.04 1.38
N GLY A 97 24.40 6.03 1.75
CA GLY A 97 25.41 6.60 0.89
C GLY A 97 25.69 8.06 1.22
N GLN A 98 26.40 8.72 0.32
CA GLN A 98 26.72 10.14 0.39
C GLN A 98 26.21 10.84 -0.85
N ILE A 99 25.82 12.10 -0.68
CA ILE A 99 25.33 12.94 -1.76
C ILE A 99 26.04 14.28 -1.76
N ILE A 100 26.58 14.65 -2.91
CA ILE A 100 27.10 15.99 -3.13
C ILE A 100 25.92 16.92 -3.37
N VAL A 101 25.76 17.89 -2.49
CA VAL A 101 24.70 18.87 -2.56
C VAL A 101 25.18 20.16 -3.18
N ARG A 102 24.33 20.77 -4.02
CA ARG A 102 24.58 22.05 -4.68
C ARG A 102 23.39 22.97 -4.45
N ALA A 103 23.64 24.20 -4.01
CA ALA A 103 22.59 25.11 -3.56
C ALA A 103 21.52 25.47 -4.63
N THR A 104 21.79 25.20 -5.91
CA THR A 104 20.92 25.55 -7.04
C THR A 104 20.22 24.35 -7.69
N GLU A 105 20.54 23.12 -7.29
CA GLU A 105 20.09 21.90 -7.97
C GLU A 105 19.45 20.91 -6.99
N ASN A 106 18.46 20.17 -7.48
CA ASN A 106 17.97 19.03 -6.72
C ASN A 106 19.04 17.93 -6.74
N SER A 107 19.51 17.56 -5.56
CA SER A 107 20.49 16.50 -5.40
C SER A 107 19.73 15.19 -5.21
N VAL A 108 20.08 14.15 -5.98
CA VAL A 108 19.39 12.85 -5.95
C VAL A 108 20.28 11.75 -5.39
N ILE A 109 19.71 10.88 -4.55
CA ILE A 109 20.29 9.61 -4.12
C ILE A 109 19.30 8.47 -4.37
N ASP A 110 19.81 7.34 -4.85
CA ASP A 110 19.07 6.10 -4.98
C ASP A 110 19.32 5.24 -3.73
N ILE A 111 18.24 4.78 -3.11
CA ILE A 111 18.20 3.95 -1.90
C ILE A 111 17.82 2.52 -2.33
N PRO A 112 18.68 1.53 -2.08
CA PRO A 112 18.37 0.12 -2.32
C PRO A 112 17.12 -0.35 -1.57
N GLY A 113 16.33 -1.23 -2.19
CA GLY A 113 15.07 -1.72 -1.60
C GLY A 113 15.25 -2.56 -0.33
N ASP A 114 16.39 -3.22 -0.17
CA ASP A 114 16.74 -4.02 1.02
C ASP A 114 17.02 -3.18 2.27
N MET A 115 17.24 -1.88 2.12
CA MET A 115 17.32 -0.92 3.23
C MET A 115 15.96 -0.48 3.75
N LEU A 116 14.89 -0.75 2.99
CA LEU A 116 13.53 -0.38 3.31
C LEU A 116 12.82 -1.56 3.97
N GLN A 117 12.10 -1.28 5.05
CA GLN A 117 11.36 -2.30 5.78
C GLN A 117 9.85 -2.09 5.63
N SER A 118 9.09 -3.17 5.83
CA SER A 118 7.66 -3.06 6.09
C SER A 118 7.44 -2.33 7.41
N GLY A 119 6.39 -1.53 7.49
CA GLY A 119 6.11 -0.64 8.60
C GLY A 119 6.86 0.68 8.50
N ALA A 120 7.29 1.20 9.65
CA ALA A 120 7.91 2.52 9.76
C ALA A 120 9.34 2.53 9.22
N ASN A 121 9.68 3.56 8.47
CA ASN A 121 11.01 3.83 7.96
C ASN A 121 11.41 5.25 8.33
N THR A 122 12.69 5.45 8.61
CA THR A 122 13.25 6.76 8.92
C THR A 122 14.42 7.08 7.98
N VAL A 123 14.52 8.33 7.56
CA VAL A 123 15.66 8.85 6.79
C VAL A 123 16.29 9.97 7.57
N SER A 124 17.60 9.90 7.77
CA SER A 124 18.37 10.97 8.41
C SER A 124 19.49 11.45 7.50
N LEU A 125 19.82 12.73 7.64
CA LEU A 125 20.91 13.40 6.96
C LEU A 125 21.91 13.92 7.98
N THR A 126 23.20 13.72 7.69
CA THR A 126 24.29 14.30 8.47
C THR A 126 25.11 15.20 7.56
N ALA A 127 25.22 16.48 7.92
CA ALA A 127 26.07 17.43 7.22
C ALA A 127 27.52 17.27 7.67
N ASN A 128 28.46 17.29 6.72
CA ASN A 128 29.87 17.38 7.06
C ASN A 128 30.15 18.68 7.81
N ALA A 129 30.92 18.60 8.90
CA ALA A 129 31.23 19.77 9.74
C ALA A 129 31.93 20.89 8.95
N ALA A 130 32.70 20.55 7.91
CA ALA A 130 33.41 21.51 7.07
C ALA A 130 32.49 22.31 6.13
N ASP A 131 31.31 21.78 5.81
CA ASP A 131 30.43 22.35 4.78
C ASP A 131 29.39 23.33 5.35
N GLY A 132 29.37 23.53 6.67
CA GLY A 132 28.41 24.40 7.35
C GLY A 132 26.99 23.84 7.39
N ASP A 133 26.04 24.71 7.73
CA ASP A 133 24.64 24.32 7.88
C ASP A 133 23.90 24.26 6.54
N TRP A 134 22.97 23.32 6.44
CA TRP A 134 22.14 23.10 5.25
C TRP A 134 20.66 23.18 5.59
N LEU A 135 19.89 23.83 4.73
CA LEU A 135 18.44 23.89 4.86
C LEU A 135 17.79 23.07 3.75
N VAL A 136 17.00 22.07 4.13
CA VAL A 136 16.20 21.23 3.24
C VAL A 136 14.80 21.84 3.09
N ASP A 137 14.41 22.12 1.85
CA ASP A 137 13.04 22.54 1.51
C ASP A 137 12.19 21.29 1.22
N GLY A 138 11.36 20.89 2.18
CA GLY A 138 10.53 19.68 2.06
C GLY A 138 9.41 19.79 1.02
N ARG A 139 9.02 21.00 0.62
CA ARG A 139 8.00 21.22 -0.42
C ARG A 139 8.54 20.96 -1.82
N ARG A 140 9.85 21.14 -2.00
CA ARG A 140 10.56 20.90 -3.25
C ARG A 140 11.30 19.57 -3.28
N SER A 141 11.55 19.00 -2.11
CA SER A 141 12.13 17.67 -1.96
C SER A 141 11.06 16.59 -2.14
N ARG A 142 11.45 15.44 -2.70
CA ARG A 142 10.55 14.34 -3.01
C ARG A 142 11.16 12.99 -2.68
N LEU A 143 10.32 12.08 -2.21
CA LEU A 143 10.63 10.65 -2.15
C LEU A 143 9.78 9.92 -3.18
N GLN A 144 10.44 9.16 -4.05
CA GLN A 144 9.80 8.18 -4.91
C GLN A 144 10.08 6.79 -4.35
N VAL A 145 9.06 5.94 -4.25
CA VAL A 145 9.21 4.53 -3.84
C VAL A 145 8.69 3.65 -4.96
N ASN A 146 9.53 2.71 -5.41
CA ASN A 146 9.16 1.64 -6.33
C ASN A 146 8.96 0.37 -5.52
N PHE A 147 7.88 -0.34 -5.78
CA PHE A 147 7.52 -1.53 -5.01
C PHE A 147 6.80 -2.55 -5.88
N ILE A 148 6.74 -3.78 -5.38
CA ILE A 148 5.92 -4.85 -5.92
C ILE A 148 4.90 -5.21 -4.84
N ARG A 149 3.62 -5.25 -5.20
CA ARG A 149 2.59 -5.84 -4.34
C ARG A 149 2.74 -7.36 -4.43
N ALA A 150 3.41 -7.92 -3.42
CA ALA A 150 3.79 -9.32 -3.39
C ALA A 150 2.62 -10.24 -3.04
N ARG A 151 1.65 -9.72 -2.27
CA ARG A 151 0.44 -10.45 -1.87
C ARG A 151 -0.71 -9.53 -1.49
N ARG A 152 -1.90 -10.08 -1.36
CA ARG A 152 -3.04 -9.47 -0.67
C ARG A 152 -2.79 -9.42 0.86
N PRO A 153 -3.32 -8.41 1.55
CA PRO A 153 -3.46 -8.45 3.01
C PRO A 153 -4.21 -9.72 3.43
N ALA A 154 -3.69 -10.43 4.42
CA ALA A 154 -4.24 -11.69 4.91
C ALA A 154 -5.06 -11.53 6.20
N THR A 155 -4.94 -10.38 6.86
CA THR A 155 -5.66 -10.07 8.11
C THR A 155 -6.23 -8.66 8.07
N LEU A 156 -7.24 -8.39 8.90
CA LEU A 156 -7.81 -7.05 9.02
C LEU A 156 -6.75 -6.03 9.48
N GLY A 157 -5.85 -6.41 10.38
CA GLY A 157 -4.74 -5.56 10.82
C GLY A 157 -3.82 -5.16 9.66
N GLU A 158 -3.53 -6.08 8.74
CA GLU A 158 -2.74 -5.74 7.54
C GLU A 158 -3.50 -4.80 6.58
N VAL A 159 -4.83 -4.90 6.52
CA VAL A 159 -5.65 -3.94 5.76
C VAL A 159 -5.57 -2.56 6.41
N GLU A 160 -5.66 -2.47 7.74
CA GLU A 160 -5.52 -1.20 8.46
C GLU A 160 -4.13 -0.59 8.28
N GLU A 161 -3.07 -1.40 8.35
CA GLU A 161 -1.71 -0.94 8.05
C GLU A 161 -1.56 -0.48 6.59
N ALA A 162 -2.19 -1.19 5.65
CA ALA A 162 -2.20 -0.81 4.24
C ALA A 162 -3.00 0.45 3.95
N LEU A 163 -4.06 0.73 4.71
CA LEU A 163 -4.79 2.00 4.62
C LEU A 163 -3.94 3.16 5.18
N ALA A 164 -3.28 2.94 6.33
CA ALA A 164 -2.50 3.95 7.04
C ALA A 164 -1.12 4.22 6.43
N ALA A 165 -0.67 3.42 5.44
CA ALA A 165 0.64 3.58 4.85
C ALA A 165 0.78 4.84 3.99
N ASP A 166 2.01 5.29 3.78
CA ASP A 166 2.31 6.47 2.98
C ASP A 166 2.43 6.17 1.49
N PHE A 167 3.03 5.01 1.19
CA PHE A 167 3.26 4.50 -0.17
C PHE A 167 2.66 3.11 -0.31
N GLY A 168 2.16 2.76 -1.51
CA GLY A 168 1.54 1.46 -1.77
C GLY A 168 0.23 1.23 -1.01
N ALA A 169 -0.33 2.31 -0.46
CA ALA A 169 -1.53 2.29 0.36
C ALA A 169 -2.76 1.87 -0.44
N ILE A 170 -3.73 1.28 0.26
CA ILE A 170 -5.07 1.06 -0.28
C ILE A 170 -5.73 2.43 -0.44
N ARG A 171 -6.16 2.79 -1.65
CA ARG A 171 -6.79 4.09 -1.91
C ARG A 171 -8.12 3.99 -2.61
N ARG A 172 -8.28 3.06 -3.54
CA ARG A 172 -9.52 2.89 -4.29
C ARG A 172 -10.41 1.93 -3.54
N VAL A 173 -11.52 2.42 -3.00
CA VAL A 173 -12.45 1.61 -2.21
C VAL A 173 -13.78 1.49 -2.94
N ALA A 174 -14.23 0.26 -3.20
CA ALA A 174 -15.59 0.00 -3.65
C ALA A 174 -16.51 -0.26 -2.45
N ILE A 175 -17.74 0.24 -2.51
CA ILE A 175 -18.75 -0.04 -1.49
C ILE A 175 -19.98 -0.63 -2.18
N GLU A 176 -20.32 -1.85 -1.81
CA GLU A 176 -21.52 -2.56 -2.23
C GLU A 176 -22.47 -2.63 -1.03
N ASP A 177 -23.52 -1.81 -1.04
CA ASP A 177 -24.57 -1.84 -0.01
C ASP A 177 -25.88 -2.38 -0.60
N THR A 178 -26.26 -3.56 -0.15
CA THR A 178 -27.53 -4.20 -0.54
C THR A 178 -28.75 -3.54 0.09
N ARG A 179 -28.57 -2.63 1.07
CA ARG A 179 -29.63 -1.96 1.85
C ARG A 179 -30.04 -0.58 1.31
N GLY A 180 -29.28 -0.03 0.37
CA GLY A 180 -29.53 1.27 -0.24
C GLY A 180 -28.53 2.37 0.15
N PRO A 181 -28.34 3.39 -0.70
CA PRO A 181 -27.01 3.91 -1.01
C PRO A 181 -26.50 5.10 -0.17
N ARG A 182 -26.94 5.36 1.08
CA ARG A 182 -26.59 6.68 1.71
C ARG A 182 -26.13 6.71 3.16
N ALA A 183 -26.73 5.96 4.07
CA ALA A 183 -26.37 6.09 5.49
C ALA A 183 -25.10 5.29 5.85
N VAL A 184 -25.02 4.06 5.34
CA VAL A 184 -23.95 3.11 5.65
C VAL A 184 -22.68 3.45 4.87
N GLU A 185 -22.82 3.88 3.61
CA GLU A 185 -21.71 4.31 2.77
C GLU A 185 -20.96 5.49 3.40
N ALA A 186 -21.68 6.47 3.95
CA ALA A 186 -21.07 7.62 4.62
C ALA A 186 -20.30 7.22 5.89
N LEU A 187 -20.84 6.29 6.69
CA LEU A 187 -20.19 5.78 7.90
C LEU A 187 -18.95 4.95 7.55
N ALA A 188 -19.06 4.06 6.58
CA ALA A 188 -17.95 3.26 6.07
C ALA A 188 -16.84 4.16 5.51
N ALA A 189 -17.23 5.17 4.73
CA ALA A 189 -16.31 6.15 4.19
C ALA A 189 -15.58 6.93 5.28
N GLN A 190 -16.30 7.36 6.32
CA GLN A 190 -15.73 8.04 7.46
C GLN A 190 -14.75 7.13 8.23
N ALA A 191 -15.15 5.89 8.51
CA ALA A 191 -14.30 4.92 9.23
C ALA A 191 -12.99 4.67 8.48
N ILE A 192 -13.06 4.48 7.17
CA ILE A 192 -11.86 4.29 6.33
C ILE A 192 -11.02 5.57 6.32
N ALA A 193 -11.62 6.74 6.14
CA ALA A 193 -10.89 8.00 6.10
C ALA A 193 -10.11 8.25 7.42
N LEU A 194 -10.70 7.88 8.56
CA LEU A 194 -10.04 7.97 9.87
C LEU A 194 -8.83 7.03 9.98
N ARG A 195 -8.88 5.84 9.39
CA ARG A 195 -7.76 4.86 9.40
C ARG A 195 -6.68 5.20 8.38
N ALA A 196 -7.07 5.67 7.20
CA ALA A 196 -6.15 6.01 6.14
C ALA A 196 -5.43 7.36 6.36
N GLY A 197 -5.93 8.17 7.31
CA GLY A 197 -5.45 9.55 7.54
C GLY A 197 -5.74 10.50 6.37
N ARG A 198 -6.42 10.01 5.33
CA ARG A 198 -6.73 10.70 4.07
C ARG A 198 -8.05 10.19 3.52
N VAL A 199 -8.73 11.02 2.72
CA VAL A 199 -9.98 10.60 2.07
C VAL A 199 -9.65 9.59 0.96
N PRO A 200 -10.18 8.35 1.02
CA PRO A 200 -9.99 7.37 -0.05
C PRO A 200 -10.81 7.75 -1.30
N LEU A 201 -10.46 7.15 -2.43
CA LEU A 201 -11.15 7.29 -3.70
C LEU A 201 -12.25 6.25 -3.79
N PHE A 202 -13.51 6.66 -3.63
CA PHE A 202 -14.65 5.74 -3.76
C PHE A 202 -14.97 5.45 -5.22
N THR A 203 -15.31 4.20 -5.52
CA THR A 203 -15.72 3.73 -6.84
C THR A 203 -16.90 2.77 -6.72
N HIS A 204 -17.72 2.68 -7.77
CA HIS A 204 -18.80 1.68 -7.87
C HIS A 204 -18.35 0.41 -8.61
N ASP A 205 -17.13 0.40 -9.14
CA ASP A 205 -16.53 -0.74 -9.83
C ASP A 205 -15.57 -1.50 -8.89
N ARG A 206 -15.98 -2.72 -8.52
CA ARG A 206 -15.20 -3.65 -7.68
C ARG A 206 -13.91 -4.11 -8.34
N SER A 207 -13.89 -4.28 -9.67
CA SER A 207 -12.73 -4.83 -10.38
C SER A 207 -11.51 -3.89 -10.36
N GLY A 208 -11.75 -2.58 -10.25
CA GLY A 208 -10.72 -1.56 -10.15
C GLY A 208 -10.39 -1.10 -8.72
N ALA A 209 -11.00 -1.69 -7.70
CA ALA A 209 -10.79 -1.29 -6.32
C ALA A 209 -9.62 -2.05 -5.67
N ASP A 210 -8.88 -1.37 -4.80
CA ASP A 210 -7.85 -1.98 -3.94
C ASP A 210 -8.49 -2.74 -2.77
N LEU A 211 -9.67 -2.30 -2.34
CA LEU A 211 -10.49 -2.85 -1.25
C LEU A 211 -11.97 -2.71 -1.63
N TYR A 212 -12.79 -3.72 -1.37
CA TYR A 212 -14.24 -3.60 -1.45
C TYR A 212 -14.89 -3.89 -0.10
N LEU A 213 -15.97 -3.18 0.19
CA LEU A 213 -16.82 -3.38 1.36
C LEU A 213 -18.17 -3.93 0.90
N VAL A 214 -18.64 -5.00 1.54
CA VAL A 214 -19.97 -5.55 1.30
C VAL A 214 -20.77 -5.49 2.59
N PHE A 215 -21.93 -4.85 2.53
CA PHE A 215 -22.87 -4.82 3.65
C PHE A 215 -24.03 -5.78 3.40
N GLU A 216 -24.14 -6.78 4.26
CA GLU A 216 -25.16 -7.83 4.17
C GLU A 216 -26.03 -7.78 5.43
N SER A 217 -27.35 -7.82 5.23
CA SER A 217 -28.31 -7.88 6.34
C SER A 217 -29.50 -8.76 6.00
N GLY A 218 -29.91 -9.59 6.95
CA GLY A 218 -31.06 -10.48 6.77
C GLY A 218 -30.77 -11.70 5.89
N GLY A 219 -31.77 -12.58 5.75
CA GLY A 219 -31.59 -13.90 5.11
C GLY A 219 -31.08 -14.97 6.07
N ASP A 220 -30.98 -16.21 5.58
CA ASP A 220 -30.40 -17.34 6.33
C ASP A 220 -28.87 -17.31 6.23
N LEU A 221 -28.25 -16.31 6.86
CA LEU A 221 -26.79 -16.15 6.89
C LEU A 221 -26.12 -17.07 7.92
N GLY A 222 -26.88 -17.87 8.68
CA GLY A 222 -26.36 -18.75 9.73
C GLY A 222 -25.65 -18.03 10.89
N LEU A 223 -25.84 -16.71 11.02
CA LEU A 223 -25.14 -15.88 12.00
C LEU A 223 -25.73 -16.01 13.41
N THR A 224 -24.85 -16.11 14.41
CA THR A 224 -25.22 -16.05 15.83
C THR A 224 -25.20 -14.62 16.38
N GLY A 225 -24.63 -13.67 15.63
CA GLY A 225 -24.54 -12.24 15.97
C GLY A 225 -23.90 -11.41 14.84
N PRO A 226 -23.64 -10.12 15.07
CA PRO A 226 -22.92 -9.27 14.12
C PRO A 226 -21.50 -9.79 13.86
N GLU A 227 -21.05 -9.74 12.61
CA GLU A 227 -19.75 -10.29 12.19
C GLU A 227 -19.06 -9.37 11.15
N VAL A 228 -17.74 -9.28 11.22
CA VAL A 228 -16.89 -8.67 10.19
C VAL A 228 -15.92 -9.73 9.69
N VAL A 229 -15.99 -10.04 8.40
CA VAL A 229 -15.19 -11.10 7.76
C VAL A 229 -14.29 -10.50 6.69
N LEU A 230 -13.01 -10.83 6.76
CA LEU A 230 -12.09 -10.58 5.65
C LEU A 230 -12.22 -11.70 4.61
N ASP A 231 -12.51 -11.33 3.38
CA ASP A 231 -12.57 -12.19 2.21
C ASP A 231 -11.41 -11.84 1.27
N VAL A 232 -10.54 -12.83 1.00
CA VAL A 232 -9.37 -12.64 0.15
C VAL A 232 -9.42 -13.47 -1.14
N THR A 233 -10.56 -14.11 -1.42
CA THR A 233 -10.69 -15.06 -2.54
C THR A 233 -10.67 -14.34 -3.88
N ASP A 234 -11.52 -13.34 -4.06
CA ASP A 234 -11.68 -12.61 -5.33
C ASP A 234 -11.08 -11.19 -5.32
N GLY A 235 -10.39 -10.82 -4.24
CA GLY A 235 -9.77 -9.50 -4.05
C GLY A 235 -9.43 -9.28 -2.59
N VAL A 236 -9.51 -8.04 -2.10
CA VAL A 236 -9.50 -7.74 -0.66
C VAL A 236 -10.88 -7.21 -0.33
N GLY A 237 -11.67 -8.01 0.37
CA GLY A 237 -13.05 -7.73 0.72
C GLY A 237 -13.27 -7.70 2.22
N ILE A 238 -14.03 -6.74 2.72
CA ILE A 238 -14.55 -6.78 4.09
C ILE A 238 -16.06 -6.91 4.00
N HIS A 239 -16.57 -8.02 4.52
CA HIS A 239 -17.99 -8.29 4.64
C HIS A 239 -18.44 -7.90 6.04
N VAL A 240 -19.37 -6.96 6.12
CA VAL A 240 -20.00 -6.53 7.37
C VAL A 240 -21.41 -7.11 7.39
N ARG A 241 -21.66 -8.02 8.33
CA ARG A 241 -22.84 -8.88 8.33
C ARG A 241 -23.63 -8.77 9.63
N GLY A 242 -24.95 -8.90 9.53
CA GLY A 242 -25.85 -8.94 10.67
C GLY A 242 -27.20 -9.57 10.31
N ARG A 243 -27.93 -10.06 11.30
CA ARG A 243 -29.25 -10.69 11.05
C ARG A 243 -30.31 -9.67 10.64
N ASN A 244 -30.07 -8.40 10.92
CA ASN A 244 -30.92 -7.26 10.54
C ASN A 244 -30.04 -6.01 10.39
N ALA A 245 -30.63 -4.92 9.88
CA ALA A 245 -29.90 -3.67 9.63
C ALA A 245 -29.21 -3.10 10.89
N THR A 246 -29.82 -3.25 12.06
CA THR A 246 -29.27 -2.76 13.34
C THR A 246 -28.01 -3.53 13.75
N GLU A 247 -27.99 -4.85 13.55
CA GLU A 247 -26.79 -5.66 13.82
C GLU A 247 -25.68 -5.37 12.81
N THR A 248 -26.00 -5.22 11.54
CA THR A 248 -25.01 -4.82 10.52
C THR A 248 -24.44 -3.43 10.81
N GLU A 249 -25.25 -2.49 11.29
CA GLU A 249 -24.76 -1.20 11.78
C GLU A 249 -23.89 -1.32 13.04
N ALA A 250 -24.21 -2.23 13.95
CA ALA A 250 -23.39 -2.49 15.12
C ALA A 250 -22.03 -3.08 14.75
N ALA A 251 -21.96 -3.94 13.73
CA ALA A 251 -20.71 -4.49 13.18
C ALA A 251 -19.86 -3.44 12.45
N ALA A 252 -20.48 -2.37 11.93
CA ALA A 252 -19.81 -1.32 11.16
C ALA A 252 -19.20 -0.20 12.03
N ARG A 253 -19.49 -0.17 13.33
CA ARG A 253 -18.99 0.83 14.29
C ARG A 253 -17.67 0.40 14.91
#